data_AF-A0A3C1I180-F1
#
_entry.id   AF-A0A3C1I180-F1
#
_cell.length_a   1.000
_cell.length_b   1.000
_cell.length_c   1.000
_cell.angle_alpha   90.00
_cell.angle_beta   90.00
_cell.angle_gamma   90.00
#
_symmetry.space_group_name_H-M   'P 1'
#
loop_
_entity.id
_entity.type
_entity.pdbx_description
1 polymer ?
#
loop_
_entity_poly.entity_id
_entity_poly.type
_entity_poly.pdbx_seq_one_letter_code
_entity_poly.pdbx_strand_id
1 'polypeptide(L)'
;MNFPDIHTNFWDAVIAVPLTVILTQFFKLFPIPRKYFPTIATIIGFLISIFISHRHDLIAGLFMGGFYGTAAIGVYSSLKTTWLAYKRKRNKKKNQ
;
A
#
# COMPACT_ATOMS: atom_id res chain seq x y z
N MET A 1 2.43 13.86 30.62
CA MET A 1 2.18 12.85 29.58
C MET A 1 2.16 13.58 28.25
N ASN A 2 3.28 13.58 27.52
CA ASN A 2 3.30 14.11 26.16
C ASN A 2 2.71 13.03 25.27
N PHE A 3 1.46 13.21 24.83
CA PHE A 3 0.90 12.37 23.77
C PHE A 3 1.82 12.49 22.56
N PRO A 4 2.22 11.38 21.90
CA PRO A 4 2.97 11.46 20.66
C PRO A 4 2.13 12.27 19.66
N ASP A 5 2.71 13.32 19.07
CA ASP A 5 2.03 14.26 18.18
C ASP A 5 1.40 13.53 16.98
N ILE A 6 0.10 13.22 17.10
CA ILE A 6 -0.71 12.44 16.13
C ILE A 6 -0.68 13.09 14.73
N HIS A 7 -0.46 14.41 14.67
CA HIS A 7 -0.42 15.19 13.44
C HIS A 7 0.74 14.78 12.50
N THR A 8 1.92 14.46 13.04
CA THR A 8 3.07 14.04 12.21
C THR A 8 2.87 12.64 11.62
N ASN A 9 2.18 11.77 12.37
CA ASN A 9 1.90 10.38 11.99
C ASN A 9 0.89 10.27 10.84
N PHE A 10 -0.08 11.19 10.79
CA PHE A 10 -1.06 11.23 9.70
C PHE A 10 -0.41 11.54 8.34
N TRP A 11 0.51 12.51 8.30
CA TRP A 11 1.23 12.84 7.07
C TRP A 11 2.12 11.69 6.59
N ASP A 12 2.73 10.95 7.52
CA ASP A 12 3.46 9.73 7.19
C ASP A 12 2.56 8.67 6.56
N ALA A 13 1.35 8.46 7.06
CA ALA A 13 0.39 7.52 6.46
C ALA A 13 -0.03 7.95 5.04
N VAL A 14 -0.32 9.24 4.87
CA VAL A 14 -0.76 9.81 3.58
C VAL A 14 0.33 9.71 2.51
N ILE A 15 1.61 9.74 2.90
CA ILE A 15 2.75 9.63 1.97
C ILE A 15 3.18 8.17 1.80
N ALA A 16 3.23 7.39 2.88
CA ALA A 16 3.68 6.00 2.89
C ALA A 16 2.75 5.08 2.08
N VAL A 17 1.44 5.29 2.11
CA VAL A 17 0.49 4.44 1.38
C VAL A 17 0.61 4.60 -0.15
N PRO A 18 0.62 5.81 -0.74
CA PRO A 18 0.93 5.97 -2.16
C PRO A 18 2.34 5.47 -2.52
N LEU A 19 3.33 5.73 -1.67
CA LEU A 19 4.71 5.32 -1.91
C LEU A 19 4.87 3.80 -1.93
N THR A 20 4.26 3.07 -0.99
CA THR A 20 4.19 1.59 -1.00
C THR A 20 3.50 1.08 -2.26
N VAL A 21 2.40 1.70 -2.70
CA VAL A 21 1.72 1.31 -3.94
C VAL A 21 2.63 1.52 -5.16
N ILE A 22 3.35 2.64 -5.25
CA ILE A 22 4.29 2.92 -6.34
C ILE A 22 5.45 1.92 -6.34
N LEU A 23 6.05 1.67 -5.17
CA LEU A 23 7.13 0.68 -5.01
C LEU A 23 6.67 -0.71 -5.41
N THR A 24 5.48 -1.14 -5.00
CA THR A 24 4.92 -2.44 -5.42
C THR A 24 4.65 -2.49 -6.92
N GLN A 25 4.35 -1.36 -7.59
CA GLN A 25 4.25 -1.33 -9.04
C GLN A 25 5.59 -1.55 -9.73
N PHE A 26 6.72 -1.07 -9.18
CA PHE A 26 8.05 -1.34 -9.76
C PHE A 26 8.38 -2.83 -9.77
N PHE A 27 7.90 -3.61 -8.81
CA PHE A 27 8.05 -5.06 -8.81
C PHE A 27 7.31 -5.77 -9.96
N LYS A 28 6.42 -5.08 -10.71
CA LYS A 28 5.85 -5.60 -11.96
C LYS A 28 6.86 -5.68 -13.11
N LEU A 29 8.00 -4.99 -13.05
CA LEU A 29 9.05 -5.12 -14.05
C LEU A 29 9.74 -6.49 -13.98
N PHE A 30 9.67 -7.16 -12.83
CA PHE A 30 10.21 -8.50 -12.64
C PHE A 30 9.17 -9.57 -13.01
N PRO A 31 9.59 -10.78 -13.44
CA PRO A 31 8.70 -11.90 -13.77
C PRO A 31 8.11 -12.57 -12.51
N ILE A 32 7.58 -11.77 -11.58
CA ILE A 32 7.02 -12.23 -10.31
C ILE A 32 5.54 -12.59 -10.51
N PRO A 33 5.08 -13.78 -10.05
CA PRO A 33 3.68 -14.14 -10.09
C PRO A 33 2.81 -13.13 -9.33
N ARG A 34 1.67 -12.75 -9.93
CA ARG A 34 0.75 -11.72 -9.38
C ARG A 34 0.18 -12.03 -7.99
N LYS A 35 0.33 -13.27 -7.51
CA LYS A 35 -0.06 -13.75 -6.18
C LYS A 35 0.79 -13.14 -5.05
N TYR A 36 2.04 -12.76 -5.33
CA TYR A 36 2.97 -12.26 -4.31
C TYR A 36 2.93 -10.74 -4.10
N PHE A 37 2.20 -10.00 -4.96
CA PHE A 37 2.08 -8.55 -4.87
C PHE A 37 1.52 -8.04 -3.54
N PRO A 38 0.48 -8.66 -2.95
CA PRO A 38 0.02 -8.29 -1.62
C PRO A 38 1.09 -8.50 -0.56
N THR A 39 1.81 -9.62 -0.59
CA THR A 39 2.89 -9.92 0.36
C THR A 39 4.04 -8.92 0.25
N ILE A 40 4.44 -8.56 -0.99
CA ILE A 40 5.46 -7.55 -1.25
C ILE A 40 4.99 -6.17 -0.72
N ALA A 41 3.72 -5.82 -0.91
CA ALA A 41 3.14 -4.59 -0.38
C ALA A 41 3.21 -4.53 1.15
N THR A 42 2.89 -5.63 1.82
CA THR A 42 3.00 -5.74 3.28
C THR A 42 4.45 -5.57 3.74
N ILE A 43 5.40 -6.27 3.12
CA ILE A 43 6.82 -6.19 3.48
C ILE A 43 7.35 -4.76 3.30
N ILE A 44 7.00 -4.09 2.20
CA ILE A 44 7.41 -2.70 1.96
C ILE A 44 6.74 -1.75 2.95
N GLY A 45 5.47 -1.97 3.30
CA GLY A 45 4.76 -1.17 4.32
C GLY A 45 5.41 -1.29 5.71
N PHE A 46 5.82 -2.49 6.10
CA PHE A 46 6.58 -2.70 7.32
C PHE A 46 7.97 -2.06 7.26
N LEU A 47 8.70 -2.22 6.16
CA LEU A 47 10.02 -1.59 6.00
C LEU A 47 9.94 -0.06 6.10
N ILE A 48 8.96 0.55 5.44
CA ILE A 48 8.77 2.02 5.49
C ILE A 48 8.43 2.48 6.90
N SER A 49 7.50 1.81 7.59
CA SER A 49 7.11 2.20 8.94
C SER A 49 8.21 2.02 9.98
N ILE A 50 8.93 0.89 9.92
CA ILE A 50 10.00 0.56 10.88
C ILE A 50 11.21 1.48 10.67
N PHE A 51 11.61 1.77 9.43
CA PHE A 51 12.83 2.54 9.17
C PHE A 51 12.64 4.06 9.17
N ILE A 52 11.46 4.57 8.78
CA ILE A 52 11.23 6.01 8.60
C ILE A 52 10.47 6.62 9.78
N SER A 53 9.44 5.93 10.28
CA SER A 53 8.41 6.58 11.09
C SER A 53 8.66 6.49 12.61
N HIS A 54 9.17 5.37 13.12
CA HIS A 54 9.27 5.16 14.58
C HIS A 54 10.61 4.51 15.01
N ARG A 55 11.72 5.25 14.91
CA ARG A 55 13.00 4.79 15.48
C ARG A 55 12.98 4.66 17.02
N HIS A 56 12.08 5.37 17.70
CA HIS A 56 12.08 5.47 19.16
C HIS A 56 11.08 4.52 19.84
N ASP A 57 10.14 3.92 19.08
CA ASP A 57 9.08 3.08 19.65
C ASP A 57 8.65 1.96 18.66
N LEU A 58 9.26 0.79 18.82
CA LEU A 58 9.11 -0.36 17.90
C LEU A 58 7.66 -0.85 17.77
N ILE A 59 6.88 -0.74 18.85
CA ILE A 59 5.48 -1.20 18.89
C ILE A 59 4.59 -0.31 18.02
N ALA A 60 4.78 1.02 18.10
CA ALA A 60 4.06 1.97 17.27
C ALA A 60 4.40 1.81 15.78
N GLY A 61 5.69 1.58 15.47
CA GLY A 61 6.14 1.29 14.10
C GLY A 61 5.53 0.02 13.51
N LEU A 62 5.31 -1.03 14.31
CA LEU A 62 4.67 -2.26 13.86
C LEU A 62 3.18 -2.06 13.54
N PHE A 63 2.45 -1.36 14.43
CA PHE A 63 1.03 -1.04 14.23
C PHE A 63 0.83 -0.17 12.97
N MET A 64 1.62 0.89 12.83
CA MET A 64 1.54 1.75 11.65
C MET A 64 2.00 1.05 10.37
N GLY A 65 2.98 0.16 10.44
CA GLY A 65 3.42 -0.64 9.28
C GLY A 65 2.35 -1.60 8.78
N GLY A 66 1.64 -2.23 9.71
CA GLY A 66 0.46 -3.03 9.39
C GLY A 66 -0.65 -2.20 8.74
N PHE A 67 -0.91 -0.99 9.27
CA PHE A 67 -1.89 -0.07 8.69
C PHE A 67 -1.49 0.35 7.26
N TYR A 68 -0.25 0.76 7.04
CA TYR A 68 0.24 1.18 5.72
C TYR A 68 0.20 0.05 4.71
N GLY A 69 0.64 -1.16 5.10
CA GLY A 69 0.61 -2.34 4.24
C GLY A 69 -0.81 -2.75 3.84
N THR A 70 -1.74 -2.80 4.80
CA THR A 70 -3.14 -3.17 4.52
C THR A 70 -3.86 -2.11 3.69
N ALA A 71 -3.63 -0.82 3.97
CA ALA A 71 -4.16 0.28 3.16
C ALA A 71 -3.64 0.21 1.71
N ALA A 72 -2.34 -0.03 1.53
CA ALA A 72 -1.74 -0.19 0.21
C ALA A 72 -2.31 -1.37 -0.58
N ILE A 73 -2.52 -2.53 0.08
CA ILE A 73 -3.19 -3.69 -0.51
C ILE A 73 -4.63 -3.34 -0.92
N GLY A 74 -5.36 -2.63 -0.06
CA GLY A 74 -6.73 -2.18 -0.32
C GLY A 74 -6.81 -1.27 -1.55
N VAL A 75 -5.93 -0.27 -1.63
CA VAL A 75 -5.83 0.63 -2.78
C VAL A 75 -5.47 -0.14 -4.05
N TYR A 76 -4.49 -1.05 -4.00
CA TYR A 76 -4.11 -1.85 -5.16
C TYR A 76 -5.24 -2.76 -5.66
N SER A 77 -5.93 -3.43 -4.74
CA SER A 77 -7.02 -4.36 -5.08
C SER A 77 -8.24 -3.64 -5.66
N SER A 78 -8.61 -2.48 -5.11
CA SER A 78 -9.72 -1.66 -5.61
C SER A 78 -9.40 -1.09 -7.00
N LEU A 79 -8.21 -0.51 -7.21
CA LEU A 79 -7.76 -0.02 -8.52
C LEU A 79 -7.79 -1.13 -9.58
N LYS A 80 -7.25 -2.31 -9.25
CA LYS A 80 -7.24 -3.47 -10.16
C LYS A 80 -8.67 -3.91 -10.51
N THR A 81 -9.56 -3.96 -9.53
CA THR A 81 -10.95 -4.40 -9.71
C THR A 81 -11.72 -3.40 -10.57
N THR A 82 -11.60 -2.10 -10.27
CA THR A 82 -12.20 -1.01 -11.05
C THR A 82 -11.70 -1.02 -12.50
N TRP A 83 -10.39 -1.22 -12.72
CA TRP A 83 -9.82 -1.31 -14.06
C TRP A 83 -10.37 -2.50 -14.85
N LEU A 84 -10.47 -3.68 -14.22
CA LEU A 84 -11.04 -4.87 -14.84
C LEU A 84 -12.52 -4.68 -15.18
N ALA A 85 -13.29 -4.07 -14.27
CA ALA A 85 -14.70 -3.74 -14.49
C ALA A 85 -14.87 -2.77 -15.67
N TYR A 86 -14.05 -1.72 -15.73
CA TYR A 86 -14.03 -0.77 -16.84
C TYR A 86 -13.72 -1.45 -18.18
N LYS A 87 -12.67 -2.29 -18.22
CA LYS A 87 -12.29 -3.04 -19.44
C LYS A 87 -13.41 -3.98 -19.90
N ARG A 88 -14.06 -4.70 -18.96
CA ARG A 88 -15.20 -5.57 -19.27
C ARG A 88 -16.38 -4.79 -19.82
N LYS A 89 -16.71 -3.63 -19.23
CA LYS A 89 -17.79 -2.75 -19.72
C LYS A 89 -17.51 -2.23 -21.13
N ARG A 90 -16.26 -1.82 -21.42
CA ARG A 90 -15.84 -1.38 -22.76
C ARG A 90 -15.94 -2.49 -23.79
N ASN A 91 -15.51 -3.72 -23.47
CA ASN A 91 -15.60 -4.85 -24.38
C ASN A 91 -17.05 -5.27 -24.65
N LYS A 92 -17.93 -5.21 -23.64
CA LYS A 92 -19.37 -5.49 -23.81
C LYS A 92 -20.03 -4.47 -24.76
N LYS A 93 -19.63 -3.20 -24.69
CA LYS A 93 -20.13 -2.13 -25.57
C LYS A 93 -19.59 -2.20 -27.02
N LYS A 94 -18.52 -2.96 -27.27
CA LYS A 94 -17.94 -3.17 -28.61
C LYS A 94 -18.55 -4.39 -29.34
N ASN A 95 -19.18 -5.30 -28.60
CA ASN A 95 -19.85 -6.51 -29.11
C ASN A 95 -21.39 -6.35 -29.20
N GLN A 96 -21.91 -5.15 -28.92
CA GLN A 96 -23.28 -4.71 -29.21
C GLN A 96 -23.23 -3.71 -30.35
#